data_AF-A0AAW2XLT0-F1
#
_entry.id   AF-A0AAW2XLT0-F1
#
_cell.length_a   1.000
_cell.length_b   1.000
_cell.length_c   1.000
_cell.angle_alpha   90.00
_cell.angle_beta   90.00
_cell.angle_gamma   90.00
#
_symmetry.space_group_name_H-M   'P 1'
#
loop_
_entity.id
_entity.type
_entity.pdbx_description
1 polymer ?
#
loop_
_entity_poly.entity_id
_entity_poly.type
_entity_poly.pdbx_seq_one_letter_code
_entity_poly.pdbx_strand_id
1 'polypeptide(L)'
;MYPFERFLRGLKIKVKDKAHVEASIVEAYLVEEIDLFTSQYFEPQVLCKRNRSSRNDELTMNDTRIQQSIFNFPGRASGASKKRWLSGSERHIIETYILTNCEVVMPYYESFLNGLYERYHEGEPMIEEVVATQCSENDILHP
;
A
#
# COMPACT_ATOMS: atom_id res chain seq x y z
N MET A 1 -18.17 -4.08 -0.44
CA MET A 1 -19.23 -4.99 -0.94
C MET A 1 -18.84 -6.39 -0.54
N TYR A 2 -19.74 -7.09 0.14
CA TYR A 2 -19.43 -8.38 0.77
C TYR A 2 -19.22 -9.50 -0.27
N PRO A 3 -18.46 -10.56 0.06
CA PRO A 3 -18.16 -11.64 -0.89
C PRO A 3 -19.40 -12.28 -1.52
N PHE A 4 -20.44 -12.52 -0.73
CA PHE A 4 -21.69 -13.14 -1.19
C PHE A 4 -22.45 -12.26 -2.19
N GLU A 5 -22.56 -10.96 -1.91
CA GLU A 5 -23.23 -10.01 -2.81
C GLU A 5 -22.49 -9.90 -4.13
N ARG A 6 -21.14 -9.92 -4.09
CA ARG A 6 -20.29 -9.85 -5.27
C ARG A 6 -20.53 -11.06 -6.17
N PHE A 7 -20.63 -12.24 -5.57
CA PHE A 7 -20.94 -13.47 -6.27
C PHE A 7 -22.33 -13.41 -6.94
N LEU A 8 -23.37 -13.05 -6.18
CA LEU A 8 -24.73 -12.92 -6.72
C LEU A 8 -24.83 -11.87 -7.85
N ARG A 9 -24.12 -10.75 -7.71
CA ARG A 9 -24.02 -9.74 -8.76
C ARG A 9 -23.37 -10.32 -10.02
N GLY A 10 -22.34 -11.15 -9.88
CA GLY A 10 -21.69 -11.85 -10.99
C GLY A 10 -22.68 -12.75 -11.73
N LEU A 11 -23.41 -13.59 -11.01
CA LEU A 11 -24.45 -14.45 -11.60
C LEU A 11 -25.53 -13.64 -12.31
N LYS A 12 -26.01 -12.56 -11.71
CA LYS A 12 -27.04 -11.69 -12.32
C LYS A 12 -26.59 -11.08 -13.65
N ILE A 13 -25.30 -10.79 -13.82
CA ILE A 13 -24.75 -10.27 -15.08
C ILE A 13 -24.67 -11.38 -16.14
N LYS A 14 -24.45 -12.64 -15.74
CA LYS A 14 -24.37 -13.78 -16.66
C LYS A 14 -25.72 -14.18 -17.27
N VAL A 15 -26.84 -13.84 -16.62
CA VAL A 15 -28.20 -14.10 -17.10
C VAL A 15 -28.56 -13.12 -18.22
N LYS A 16 -28.34 -13.52 -19.48
CA LYS A 16 -28.76 -12.78 -20.68
C LYS A 16 -30.18 -13.12 -21.10
N ASP A 17 -30.55 -14.40 -21.03
CA ASP A 17 -31.92 -14.86 -21.23
C ASP A 17 -32.60 -15.15 -19.89
N LYS A 18 -33.66 -14.40 -19.59
CA LYS A 18 -34.43 -14.54 -18.34
C LYS A 18 -35.45 -15.68 -18.41
N ALA A 19 -35.80 -16.16 -19.60
CA ALA A 19 -36.67 -17.32 -19.75
C ALA A 19 -35.93 -18.63 -19.41
N HIS A 20 -34.61 -18.66 -19.64
CA HIS A 20 -33.75 -19.83 -19.40
C HIS A 20 -32.52 -19.46 -18.56
N VAL A 21 -32.78 -19.05 -17.31
CA VAL A 21 -31.76 -18.50 -16.41
C VAL A 21 -30.57 -19.47 -16.21
N GLU A 22 -30.85 -20.74 -15.97
CA GLU A 22 -29.82 -21.76 -15.74
C GLU A 22 -28.97 -21.98 -17.00
N ALA A 23 -29.62 -22.15 -18.15
CA ALA A 23 -28.94 -22.34 -19.43
C ALA A 23 -28.05 -21.13 -19.79
N SER A 24 -28.55 -19.91 -19.56
CA SER A 24 -27.79 -18.68 -19.82
C SER A 24 -26.56 -18.56 -18.91
N ILE A 25 -26.66 -19.00 -17.65
CA ILE A 25 -25.50 -19.04 -16.74
C ILE A 25 -24.48 -20.07 -17.22
N VAL A 26 -24.91 -21.28 -17.56
CA VAL A 26 -24.04 -22.36 -18.06
C VAL A 26 -23.31 -21.92 -19.32
N GLU A 27 -24.01 -21.32 -20.28
CA GLU A 27 -23.42 -20.76 -21.50
C GLU A 27 -22.34 -19.72 -21.18
N ALA A 28 -22.63 -18.79 -20.27
CA ALA A 28 -21.65 -17.78 -19.85
C ALA A 28 -20.41 -18.39 -19.20
N TYR A 29 -20.54 -19.50 -18.47
CA TYR A 29 -19.39 -20.22 -17.92
C TYR A 29 -18.58 -20.94 -19.00
N LEU A 30 -19.24 -21.59 -19.97
CA LEU A 30 -18.56 -22.23 -21.10
C LEU A 30 -17.69 -21.23 -21.87
N VAL A 31 -18.23 -20.05 -22.17
CA VAL A 31 -17.46 -18.98 -22.83
C VAL A 31 -16.27 -18.55 -21.98
N GLU A 32 -16.44 -18.37 -20.67
CA GLU A 32 -15.35 -18.01 -19.77
C GLU A 32 -14.25 -19.07 -19.68
N GLU A 33 -14.61 -20.35 -19.71
CA GLU A 33 -13.66 -21.46 -19.72
C GLU A 33 -12.87 -21.53 -21.03
N ILE A 34 -13.54 -21.34 -22.16
CA ILE A 34 -12.88 -21.26 -23.49
C ILE A 34 -11.92 -20.06 -23.53
N ASP A 35 -12.33 -18.89 -23.05
CA ASP A 35 -11.46 -17.72 -22.97
C ASP A 35 -10.25 -17.97 -22.08
N LEU A 36 -10.44 -18.64 -20.93
CA LEU A 36 -9.35 -18.97 -20.03
C LEU A 36 -8.39 -20.00 -20.66
N PHE A 37 -8.91 -21.01 -21.33
CA PHE A 37 -8.13 -22.03 -22.02
C PHE A 37 -7.33 -21.44 -23.18
N THR A 38 -7.97 -20.66 -24.05
CA THR A 38 -7.32 -20.01 -25.18
C THR A 38 -6.26 -18.99 -24.74
N SER A 39 -6.45 -18.34 -23.58
CA SER A 39 -5.47 -17.39 -23.03
C SER A 39 -4.09 -17.97 -22.72
N GLN A 40 -3.96 -19.30 -22.65
CA GLN A 40 -2.67 -19.96 -22.43
C GLN A 40 -1.81 -20.00 -23.70
N TYR A 41 -2.43 -19.88 -24.87
CA TYR A 41 -1.75 -19.94 -26.16
C TYR A 41 -1.35 -18.56 -26.70
N PHE A 42 -1.84 -17.47 -26.09
CA PHE A 42 -1.44 -16.12 -26.47
C PHE A 42 -0.10 -15.71 -25.83
N GLU A 43 0.60 -14.80 -26.50
CA GLU A 43 1.81 -14.21 -25.96
C GLU A 43 1.52 -13.46 -24.64
N PRO A 44 2.48 -13.40 -23.69
CA PRO A 44 2.27 -12.77 -22.38
C PRO A 44 1.80 -11.31 -22.42
N GLN A 45 2.09 -10.62 -23.53
CA GLN A 45 1.79 -9.21 -23.79
C GLN A 45 0.33 -8.98 -24.17
N VAL A 46 -0.38 -10.03 -24.62
CA VAL A 46 -1.78 -9.94 -25.02
C VAL A 46 -2.66 -9.95 -23.79
N LEU A 47 -3.37 -8.84 -23.55
CA LEU A 47 -4.25 -8.70 -22.38
C LEU A 47 -5.46 -9.64 -22.46
N CYS A 48 -5.51 -10.60 -21.55
CA CYS A 48 -6.55 -11.60 -21.37
C CYS A 48 -7.08 -11.54 -19.93
N LYS A 49 -8.21 -12.20 -19.65
CA LYS A 49 -8.79 -12.26 -18.29
C LYS A 49 -7.80 -12.79 -17.23
N ARG A 50 -6.82 -13.63 -17.63
CA ARG A 50 -5.79 -14.22 -16.78
C ARG A 50 -4.67 -13.25 -16.37
N ASN A 51 -4.17 -12.41 -17.28
CA ASN A 51 -3.03 -11.52 -17.02
C ASN A 51 -3.44 -10.05 -16.80
N ARG A 52 -4.70 -9.71 -17.05
CA ARG A 52 -5.24 -8.39 -16.76
C ARG A 52 -5.30 -8.21 -15.26
N SER A 53 -4.62 -7.17 -14.77
CA SER A 53 -4.74 -6.77 -13.38
C SER A 53 -6.20 -6.49 -13.02
N SER A 54 -6.62 -6.90 -11.82
CA SER A 54 -7.92 -6.51 -11.29
C SER A 54 -8.03 -5.00 -11.31
N ARG A 55 -9.24 -4.47 -11.51
CA ARG A 55 -9.51 -3.01 -11.40
C ARG A 55 -9.06 -2.40 -10.06
N ASN A 56 -8.84 -3.24 -9.05
CA ASN A 56 -8.34 -2.86 -7.74
C ASN A 56 -6.87 -3.24 -7.50
N ASP A 57 -6.27 -4.07 -8.36
CA ASP A 57 -4.85 -4.41 -8.30
C ASP A 57 -4.08 -3.47 -9.23
N GLU A 58 -4.11 -2.19 -8.89
CA GLU A 58 -3.11 -1.27 -9.39
C GLU A 58 -1.85 -1.44 -8.54
N LEU A 59 -1.17 -2.58 -8.72
CA LEU A 59 0.29 -2.55 -8.66
C LEU A 59 0.68 -1.44 -9.60
N THR A 60 0.98 -0.28 -9.03
CA THR A 60 1.33 0.88 -9.82
C THR A 60 2.71 0.59 -10.35
N MET A 61 2.77 -0.09 -11.50
CA MET A 61 3.96 -0.27 -12.32
C MET A 61 4.32 1.06 -12.97
N ASN A 62 4.34 2.14 -12.18
CA ASN A 62 5.08 3.33 -12.54
C ASN A 62 6.44 3.14 -11.87
N ASP A 63 7.31 2.43 -12.60
CA ASP A 63 8.73 2.23 -12.32
C ASP A 63 9.54 3.55 -12.32
N THR A 64 8.85 4.69 -12.36
CA THR A 64 9.41 6.04 -12.29
C THR A 64 9.36 6.65 -10.88
N ARG A 65 8.73 5.97 -9.92
CA ARG A 65 8.77 6.43 -8.54
C ARG A 65 10.13 6.09 -7.96
N ILE A 66 10.82 7.13 -7.47
CA ILE A 66 12.12 7.02 -6.78
C ILE A 66 12.02 5.88 -5.77
N GLN A 67 12.67 4.76 -6.06
CA GLN A 67 12.51 3.51 -5.31
C GLN A 67 13.00 3.60 -3.85
N GLN A 68 13.64 4.71 -3.49
CA GLN A 68 14.25 4.96 -2.18
C GLN A 68 13.48 5.98 -1.32
N SER A 69 12.31 6.44 -1.77
CA SER A 69 11.52 7.38 -0.97
C SER A 69 10.64 6.63 0.03
N ILE A 70 10.82 6.88 1.34
CA ILE A 70 9.90 6.44 2.40
C ILE A 70 8.46 6.91 2.19
N PHE A 71 8.23 7.87 1.30
CA PHE A 71 6.91 8.36 0.93
C PHE A 71 6.28 7.59 -0.23
N ASN A 72 7.03 6.67 -0.84
CA ASN A 72 6.52 5.83 -1.92
C ASN A 72 5.78 4.62 -1.36
N PHE A 73 4.72 4.86 -0.61
CA PHE A 73 3.83 3.78 -0.22
C PHE A 73 2.96 3.40 -1.42
N PRO A 74 2.95 2.12 -1.85
CA PRO A 74 2.03 1.65 -2.86
C PRO A 74 0.61 1.72 -2.26
N GLY A 75 -0.14 2.75 -2.65
CA GLY A 75 -1.49 2.96 -2.18
C GLY A 75 -2.28 3.85 -3.11
N ARG A 76 -3.59 3.60 -3.19
CA ARG A 76 -4.54 4.46 -3.90
C ARG A 76 -5.24 5.33 -2.87
N ALA A 77 -5.05 6.65 -2.96
CA ALA A 77 -5.90 7.59 -2.23
C ALA A 77 -7.36 7.36 -2.67
N SER A 78 -8.21 6.95 -1.74
CA SER A 78 -9.62 6.66 -2.00
C SER A 78 -10.50 7.75 -1.39
N GLY A 79 -11.52 8.18 -2.11
CA GLY A 79 -12.42 9.25 -1.69
C GLY A 79 -11.96 10.65 -2.11
N ALA A 80 -12.70 11.66 -1.67
CA ALA A 80 -12.39 13.06 -1.96
C ALA A 80 -11.20 13.53 -1.13
N SER A 81 -10.17 14.05 -1.78
CA SER A 81 -9.04 14.64 -1.09
C SER A 81 -9.44 15.98 -0.46
N LYS A 82 -8.98 16.23 0.76
CA LYS A 82 -9.10 17.52 1.44
C LYS A 82 -7.71 18.03 1.78
N LYS A 83 -7.43 19.28 1.42
CA LYS A 83 -6.22 19.97 1.87
C LYS A 83 -6.50 20.57 3.24
N ARG A 84 -5.62 20.31 4.21
CA ARG A 84 -5.63 20.96 5.52
C ARG A 84 -4.21 21.24 5.97
N TRP A 85 -4.06 22.20 6.87
CA TRP A 85 -2.81 22.41 7.58
C TRP A 85 -2.61 21.31 8.61
N LEU A 86 -1.35 20.90 8.80
CA LEU A 86 -0.96 20.02 9.89
C LEU A 86 -0.95 20.82 11.19
N SER A 87 -1.43 20.22 12.28
CA SER A 87 -1.21 20.74 13.62
C SER A 87 0.28 20.65 14.00
N GLY A 88 0.70 21.41 15.02
CA GLY A 88 2.09 21.39 15.48
C GLY A 88 2.56 20.01 15.93
N SER A 89 1.68 19.23 16.58
CA SER A 89 1.97 17.86 17.00
C SER A 89 2.11 16.91 15.81
N GLU A 90 1.19 16.96 14.84
CA GLU A 90 1.28 16.13 13.63
C GLU A 90 2.52 16.45 12.80
N ARG A 91 2.86 17.74 12.70
CA ARG A 91 4.09 18.18 12.04
C ARG A 91 5.32 17.61 12.72
N HIS A 92 5.39 17.69 14.05
CA HIS A 92 6.49 17.13 14.82
C HIS A 92 6.62 15.61 14.63
N ILE A 93 5.50 14.87 14.68
CA ILE A 93 5.48 13.42 14.45
C ILE A 93 6.01 13.08 13.05
N ILE A 94 5.55 13.80 12.02
CA ILE A 94 5.99 13.58 10.64
C ILE A 94 7.48 13.90 10.47
N GLU A 95 7.94 15.04 11.01
CA GLU A 95 9.34 15.43 10.96
C GLU A 95 10.24 14.38 11.64
N THR A 96 9.88 13.93 12.84
CA THR A 96 10.60 12.87 13.57
C THR A 96 10.63 11.57 12.77
N TYR A 97 9.48 11.14 12.24
CA TYR A 97 9.39 9.92 11.43
C TYR A 97 10.30 9.97 10.20
N ILE A 98 10.37 11.12 9.53
CA ILE A 98 11.25 11.32 8.37
C ILE A 98 12.71 11.22 8.79
N LEU A 99 13.11 11.88 9.87
CA LEU A 99 14.50 11.88 10.35
C LEU A 99 14.98 10.48 10.77
N THR A 100 14.11 9.68 11.37
CA THR A 100 14.48 8.35 11.89
C THR A 100 14.42 7.23 10.85
N ASN A 101 13.53 7.33 9.85
CA ASN A 101 13.26 6.24 8.91
C ASN A 101 13.75 6.50 7.48
N CYS A 102 14.19 7.71 7.15
CA CYS A 102 14.67 8.01 5.80
C CYS A 102 16.14 7.61 5.63
N GLU A 103 16.40 6.60 4.81
CA GLU A 103 17.76 6.11 4.49
C GLU A 103 18.69 7.22 3.98
N VAL A 104 18.16 8.21 3.24
CA VAL A 104 18.95 9.34 2.74
C VAL A 104 19.40 10.29 3.86
N VAL A 105 18.62 10.40 4.94
CA VAL A 105 18.86 11.32 6.05
C VAL A 105 19.69 10.67 7.17
N MET A 106 19.62 9.34 7.29
CA MET A 106 20.29 8.55 8.32
C MET A 106 21.79 8.87 8.50
N PRO A 107 22.62 9.04 7.43
CA PRO A 107 24.03 9.37 7.59
C PRO A 107 24.29 10.72 8.29
N TYR A 108 23.39 11.69 8.06
CA TYR A 108 23.48 13.01 8.68
C TYR A 108 23.04 12.96 10.15
N TYR A 109 22.03 12.14 10.46
CA TYR A 109 21.58 11.90 11.82
C TYR A 109 22.67 11.24 12.66
N GLU A 110 23.34 10.20 12.14
CA GLU A 110 24.47 9.55 12.79
C GLU A 110 25.65 10.50 13.01
N SER A 111 25.99 11.31 11.99
CA SER A 111 27.06 12.32 12.10
C SER A 111 26.75 13.36 13.17
N PHE A 112 25.48 13.77 13.30
CA PHE A 112 25.02 14.68 14.35
C PHE A 112 25.14 14.04 15.73
N LEU A 113 24.68 12.79 15.90
CA LEU A 113 24.82 12.06 17.15
C LEU A 113 26.29 11.91 17.55
N ASN A 114 27.16 11.50 16.62
CA ASN A 114 28.59 11.39 16.86
C ASN A 114 29.20 12.73 17.31
N GLY A 115 28.80 13.84 16.68
CA GLY A 115 29.23 15.17 17.09
C GLY A 115 28.69 15.61 18.46
N LEU A 116 27.55 15.08 18.90
CA LEU A 116 27.07 15.25 20.28
C LEU A 116 27.91 14.39 21.24
N TYR A 117 28.11 13.11 20.94
CA TYR A 117 28.93 12.21 21.75
C TYR A 117 30.34 12.76 21.96
N GLU A 118 30.98 13.29 20.93
CA GLU A 118 32.30 13.93 21.02
C GLU A 118 32.30 15.18 21.92
N ARG A 119 31.23 15.97 21.91
CA ARG A 119 31.10 17.16 22.77
C ARG A 119 30.77 16.83 24.21
N TYR A 120 30.02 15.75 24.45
CA TYR A 120 29.63 15.31 25.79
C TYR A 120 30.60 14.27 26.38
N HIS A 121 31.63 13.85 25.63
CA HIS A 121 32.66 12.91 26.09
C HIS A 121 33.60 13.47 27.18
N GLU A 122 33.40 14.72 27.62
CA GLU A 122 34.03 15.27 28.83
C GLU A 122 33.16 15.15 30.11
N GLY A 123 32.02 14.45 30.09
CA GLY A 123 31.30 14.13 31.34
C GLY A 123 30.08 13.23 31.19
N GLU A 124 30.24 11.95 31.57
CA GLU A 124 29.26 10.91 31.99
C GLU A 124 27.92 10.70 31.21
N PRO A 125 27.41 9.45 31.12
CA PRO A 125 26.44 9.07 30.08
C PRO A 125 24.98 9.34 30.50
N MET A 126 24.27 10.18 29.74
CA MET A 126 22.82 10.39 29.88
C MET A 126 22.08 10.24 28.55
N ILE A 127 22.32 9.13 27.83
CA ILE A 127 21.66 8.89 26.53
C ILE A 127 20.70 7.69 26.58
N GLU A 128 20.87 6.76 27.52
CA GLU A 128 19.91 5.66 27.71
C GLU A 128 18.59 6.13 28.34
N GLU A 129 18.58 7.21 29.12
CA GLU A 129 17.38 7.66 29.85
C GLU A 129 16.38 8.45 28.97
N VAL A 130 16.86 9.17 27.96
CA VAL A 130 15.99 9.95 27.06
C VAL A 130 15.26 9.04 26.06
N VAL A 131 15.97 8.05 25.51
CA VAL A 131 15.38 7.09 24.55
C VAL A 131 14.38 6.15 25.24
N ALA A 132 14.65 5.72 26.47
CA ALA A 132 13.74 4.89 27.26
C ALA A 132 12.42 5.60 27.60
N THR A 133 12.45 6.92 27.80
CA THR A 133 11.23 7.70 28.12
C THR A 133 10.31 7.86 26.90
N GLN A 134 10.86 7.92 25.68
CA GLN A 134 10.08 7.98 24.44
C GLN A 134 9.47 6.62 24.02
N CYS A 135 10.07 5.50 24.42
CA CYS A 135 9.57 4.16 24.07
C CYS A 135 8.28 3.77 24.82
N SER A 136 7.98 4.39 25.97
CA SER A 136 6.78 4.10 26.77
C SER A 136 5.48 4.68 26.18
N GLU A 137 5.53 5.65 25.26
CA GLU A 137 4.32 6.28 24.70
C GLU A 137 3.90 5.68 23.35
N ASN A 138 4.74 4.84 22.74
CA ASN A 138 4.47 4.24 21.42
C ASN A 138 3.68 2.91 21.45
N ASP A 139 3.27 2.44 22.63
CA ASP A 139 2.43 1.24 22.77
C ASP A 139 0.93 1.50 22.46
N ILE A 140 0.56 2.73 22.10
CA ILE A 140 -0.83 3.08 21.76
C ILE A 140 -0.89 3.59 20.32
N LEU A 141 -0.70 2.70 19.33
CA LEU A 141 -1.19 2.89 17.96
C LEU A 141 -1.06 1.58 17.16
N HIS A 142 -1.81 0.57 17.60
CA HIS A 142 -2.21 -0.55 16.74
C HIS A 142 -3.72 -0.44 16.48
N PRO A 143 -4.19 -0.22 15.24
CA PRO A 143 -5.49 -0.69 14.80
C PRO A 143 -5.49 -2.20 14.51
#